data_AF-A0A2M7DME1-F1
#
_entry.id   AF-A0A2M7DME1-F1
#
_cell.length_a   1.000
_cell.length_b   1.000
_cell.length_c   1.000
_cell.angle_alpha   90.00
_cell.angle_beta   90.00
_cell.angle_gamma   90.00
#
_symmetry.space_group_name_H-M   'P 1'
#
loop_
_entity.id
_entity.type
_entity.pdbx_description
1 polymer ?
#
loop_
_entity_poly.entity_id
_entity_poly.type
_entity_poly.pdbx_seq_one_letter_code
_entity_poly.pdbx_strand_id
1 'polypeptide(L)'
;MRNKKIIIFIIVVILALTIGVIYIFTTNKSVKQNNNFFDNVQSSLQCAKEGESTGTCVGCVTKCCDGLKGMAHLKYESGCIKFPAPGSGSTCSKCGNGICDKQNNEDDCNCPEDCK
;
A
#
# COMPACT_ATOMS: atom_id res chain seq x y z
N MET A 1 49.75 32.46 44.86
CA MET A 1 48.87 31.26 44.86
C MET A 1 47.40 31.52 44.53
N ARG A 2 46.90 32.78 44.55
CA ARG A 2 45.48 33.13 44.32
C ARG A 2 45.02 33.00 42.86
N ASN A 3 45.91 33.23 41.89
CA ASN A 3 45.56 33.24 40.46
C ASN A 3 45.35 31.84 39.88
N LYS A 4 46.00 30.80 40.43
CA LYS A 4 45.82 29.40 39.97
C LYS A 4 44.42 28.86 40.27
N LYS A 5 43.82 29.25 41.41
CA LYS A 5 42.46 28.82 41.78
C LYS A 5 41.38 29.42 40.87
N ILE A 6 41.60 30.67 40.41
CA ILE A 6 40.67 31.37 39.50
C ILE A 6 40.72 30.71 38.10
N ILE A 7 41.91 30.37 37.60
CA ILE A 7 42.08 29.72 36.30
C ILE A 7 41.39 28.34 36.29
N ILE A 8 41.54 27.55 37.36
CA ILE A 8 40.90 26.24 37.47
C ILE A 8 39.36 26.37 37.47
N PHE A 9 38.82 27.36 38.17
CA PHE A 9 37.38 27.59 38.23
C PHE A 9 36.80 27.94 36.84
N ILE A 10 37.49 28.78 36.07
CA ILE A 10 37.08 29.15 34.70
C ILE A 10 37.05 27.93 33.78
N ILE A 11 38.05 27.05 33.86
CA ILE A 11 38.12 25.84 33.03
C ILE A 11 36.96 24.89 33.33
N VAL A 12 36.61 24.71 34.61
CA VAL A 12 35.49 23.84 35.03
C VAL A 12 34.15 24.38 34.52
N VAL A 13 33.95 25.70 34.58
CA VAL A 13 32.71 26.34 34.09
C VAL A 13 32.57 26.18 32.57
N ILE A 14 33.66 26.36 31.81
CA ILE A 14 33.64 26.20 30.35
C ILE A 14 33.32 24.75 29.96
N LEU A 15 33.94 23.77 30.62
CA LEU A 15 33.66 22.35 30.37
C LEU A 15 32.19 22.00 30.61
N ALA A 16 31.60 22.46 31.72
CA ALA A 16 30.19 22.21 32.04
C ALA A 16 29.23 22.80 30.99
N LEU A 17 29.52 24.00 30.48
CA LEU A 17 28.70 24.64 29.46
C LEU A 17 28.77 23.89 28.12
N THR A 18 29.94 23.41 27.71
CA THR A 18 30.08 22.66 26.44
C THR A 18 29.33 21.33 26.44
N ILE A 19 29.32 20.61 27.57
CA ILE A 19 28.60 19.33 27.70
C ILE A 19 27.09 19.54 27.61
N GLY A 20 26.56 20.59 28.23
CA GLY A 20 25.12 20.91 28.17
C GLY A 20 24.63 21.23 26.76
N VAL A 21 25.42 21.97 25.97
CA VAL A 21 25.06 22.32 24.58
C VAL A 21 25.03 21.08 23.68
N ILE A 22 26.01 20.17 23.83
CA ILE A 22 26.05 18.92 23.04
C ILE A 22 24.83 18.06 23.35
N TYR A 23 24.43 17.96 24.62
CA TYR A 23 23.27 17.15 25.05
C TYR A 23 21.95 17.65 24.42
N ILE A 24 21.74 18.97 24.36
CA ILE A 24 20.55 19.59 23.74
C ILE A 24 20.49 19.33 22.22
N PHE A 25 21.64 19.33 21.54
CA PHE A 25 21.69 19.05 20.10
C PHE A 25 21.38 17.59 19.76
N THR A 26 21.75 16.63 20.62
CA THR A 26 21.49 15.21 20.35
C THR A 26 20.02 14.80 20.44
N THR A 27 19.19 15.48 21.23
CA THR A 27 17.77 15.07 21.42
C THR A 27 16.81 15.59 20.35
N ASN A 28 17.24 16.50 19.47
CA ASN A 28 16.37 17.11 18.44
C ASN A 28 16.34 16.36 17.10
N LYS A 29 17.02 15.21 16.99
CA LYS A 29 17.12 14.45 15.74
C LYS A 29 16.10 13.31 15.65
N SER A 30 14.83 13.59 15.94
CA SER A 30 13.71 12.70 15.59
C SER A 30 12.91 13.33 14.46
N VAL A 31 13.38 13.03 13.25
CA VAL A 31 12.69 13.31 11.98
C VAL A 31 11.31 12.67 12.04
N LYS A 32 10.27 13.49 12.16
CA LYS A 32 8.89 13.07 11.93
C LYS A 32 8.72 12.91 10.42
N GLN A 33 8.97 11.70 9.92
CA GLN A 33 8.69 11.39 8.52
C GLN A 33 7.18 11.50 8.25
N ASN A 34 6.91 11.94 7.04
CA ASN A 34 5.67 12.44 6.48
C ASN A 34 4.70 11.28 6.19
N ASN A 35 3.53 11.22 6.83
CA ASN A 35 2.63 10.06 6.78
C ASN A 35 1.84 9.89 5.47
N ASN A 36 1.96 10.76 4.47
CA ASN A 36 1.10 10.69 3.28
C ASN A 36 1.61 9.79 2.13
N PHE A 37 2.83 9.24 2.24
CA PHE A 37 3.41 8.41 1.16
C PHE A 37 3.13 6.91 1.35
N PHE A 38 3.11 6.42 2.59
CA PHE A 38 2.90 5.00 2.87
C PHE A 38 1.44 4.55 2.69
N ASP A 39 0.47 5.45 2.86
CA ASP A 39 -0.95 5.11 2.65
C ASP A 39 -1.26 4.83 1.16
N ASN A 40 -0.55 5.48 0.23
CA ASN A 40 -0.69 5.24 -1.21
C ASN A 40 0.07 4.01 -1.71
N VAL A 41 1.16 3.61 -1.03
CA VAL A 41 1.92 2.40 -1.37
C VAL A 41 1.27 1.15 -0.78
N GLN A 42 0.58 1.26 0.36
CA GLN A 42 -0.19 0.16 0.92
C GLN A 42 -1.39 -0.20 0.02
N SER A 43 -2.07 0.79 -0.57
CA SER A 43 -3.14 0.56 -1.56
C SER A 43 -2.64 -0.06 -2.88
N SER A 44 -1.38 0.15 -3.27
CA SER A 44 -0.80 -0.48 -4.48
C SER A 44 -0.27 -1.90 -4.24
N LEU A 45 -0.12 -2.31 -2.97
CA LEU A 45 0.26 -3.67 -2.58
C LEU A 45 -0.95 -4.56 -2.25
N GLN A 46 -2.11 -3.98 -1.99
CA GLN A 46 -3.34 -4.74 -1.78
C GLN A 46 -3.89 -5.23 -3.13
N CYS A 47 -4.11 -6.53 -3.22
CA CYS A 47 -4.78 -7.20 -4.34
C CYS A 47 -6.15 -7.69 -3.87
N ALA A 48 -7.09 -7.80 -4.80
CA ALA A 48 -8.45 -8.25 -4.51
C ALA A 48 -8.47 -9.77 -4.43
N LYS A 49 -8.97 -10.29 -3.32
CA LYS A 49 -9.14 -11.72 -3.06
C LYS A 49 -10.33 -12.28 -3.84
N GLU A 50 -10.51 -13.60 -3.76
CA GLU A 50 -11.65 -14.27 -4.37
C GLU A 50 -12.96 -13.70 -3.82
N GLY A 51 -13.87 -13.34 -4.73
CA GLY A 51 -15.13 -12.64 -4.44
C GLY A 51 -15.02 -11.12 -4.23
N GLU A 52 -13.81 -10.56 -4.13
CA GLU A 52 -13.63 -9.10 -4.03
C GLU A 52 -13.61 -8.46 -5.42
N SER A 53 -14.05 -7.19 -5.49
CA SER A 53 -14.07 -6.42 -6.74
C SER A 53 -12.85 -5.53 -6.88
N THR A 54 -12.31 -5.47 -8.10
CA THR A 54 -11.39 -4.41 -8.51
C THR A 54 -12.17 -3.16 -8.94
N GLY A 55 -11.55 -2.00 -8.82
CA GLY A 55 -12.15 -0.72 -9.23
C GLY A 55 -11.16 0.17 -9.99
N THR A 56 -11.68 1.15 -10.71
CA THR A 56 -10.90 2.13 -11.48
C THR A 56 -10.73 3.48 -10.77
N CYS A 57 -10.94 3.52 -9.44
CA CYS A 57 -10.88 4.74 -8.63
C CYS A 57 -9.51 4.96 -7.95
N VAL A 58 -9.19 6.23 -7.62
CA VAL A 58 -7.97 6.60 -6.90
C VAL A 58 -7.99 5.97 -5.50
N GLY A 59 -6.98 5.15 -5.17
CA GLY A 59 -6.86 4.42 -3.92
C GLY A 59 -7.54 3.03 -3.90
N CYS A 60 -8.29 2.70 -4.95
CA CYS A 60 -8.93 1.40 -5.08
C CYS A 60 -7.95 0.31 -5.51
N VAL A 61 -8.25 -0.92 -5.13
CA VAL A 61 -7.50 -2.09 -5.60
C VAL A 61 -7.81 -2.32 -7.07
N THR A 62 -6.78 -2.27 -7.91
CA THR A 62 -6.92 -2.35 -9.38
C THR A 62 -6.61 -3.73 -9.96
N LYS A 63 -6.17 -4.69 -9.14
CA LYS A 63 -5.77 -6.03 -9.59
C LYS A 63 -6.27 -7.12 -8.64
N CYS A 64 -6.56 -8.28 -9.20
CA CYS A 64 -6.77 -9.50 -8.43
C CYS A 64 -5.45 -10.03 -7.88
N CYS A 65 -5.51 -10.82 -6.80
CA CYS A 65 -4.36 -11.55 -6.28
C CYS A 65 -3.90 -12.65 -7.25
N ASP A 66 -2.67 -13.12 -7.06
CA ASP A 66 -2.08 -14.18 -7.89
C ASP A 66 -2.98 -15.43 -7.91
N GLY A 67 -3.16 -16.00 -9.11
CA GLY A 67 -4.04 -17.16 -9.32
C GLY A 67 -5.52 -16.82 -9.49
N LEU A 68 -5.90 -15.55 -9.43
CA LEU A 68 -7.27 -15.09 -9.68
C LEU A 68 -7.34 -14.26 -10.97
N LYS A 69 -8.46 -14.39 -11.68
CA LYS A 69 -8.80 -13.61 -12.89
C LYS A 69 -9.96 -12.66 -12.57
N GLY A 70 -9.96 -11.49 -13.20
CA GLY A 70 -11.05 -10.53 -13.07
C GLY A 70 -12.24 -10.91 -13.96
N MET A 71 -13.37 -11.27 -13.35
CA MET A 71 -14.64 -11.53 -13.99
C MET A 71 -15.35 -10.21 -14.30
N ALA A 72 -14.99 -9.60 -15.43
CA ALA A 72 -15.76 -8.51 -15.99
C ALA A 72 -17.07 -9.04 -16.59
N HIS A 73 -18.13 -8.24 -16.54
CA HIS A 73 -19.38 -8.53 -17.26
C HIS A 73 -19.13 -8.37 -18.77
N LEU A 74 -18.78 -9.47 -19.43
CA LEU A 74 -18.50 -9.52 -20.88
C LEU A 74 -19.66 -10.09 -21.68
N LYS A 75 -20.71 -10.60 -21.02
CA LYS A 75 -21.89 -11.17 -21.66
C LYS A 75 -22.98 -10.12 -21.87
N TYR A 76 -23.30 -9.86 -23.14
CA TYR A 76 -24.41 -9.00 -23.56
C TYR A 76 -25.40 -9.80 -24.43
N GLU A 77 -26.56 -9.21 -24.73
CA GLU A 77 -27.56 -9.84 -25.63
C GLU A 77 -26.98 -10.17 -27.02
N SER A 78 -26.00 -9.40 -27.48
CA SER A 78 -25.27 -9.62 -28.74
C SER A 78 -24.15 -10.67 -28.66
N GLY A 79 -23.93 -11.27 -27.48
CA GLY A 79 -22.89 -12.27 -27.22
C GLY A 79 -21.76 -11.75 -26.32
N CYS A 80 -20.62 -12.45 -26.37
CA CYS A 80 -19.44 -12.10 -25.59
C CYS A 80 -18.66 -10.95 -26.24
N ILE A 81 -18.40 -9.88 -25.48
CA ILE A 81 -17.52 -8.78 -25.90
C ILE A 81 -16.09 -8.98 -25.41
N LYS A 82 -15.11 -8.35 -26.06
CA LYS A 82 -13.70 -8.39 -25.66
C LYS A 82 -13.39 -7.30 -24.62
N PHE A 83 -12.51 -7.63 -23.67
CA PHE A 83 -11.97 -6.67 -22.70
C PHE A 83 -11.04 -5.64 -23.38
N PRO A 84 -11.00 -4.36 -22.92
CA PRO A 84 -11.70 -3.78 -21.76
C PRO A 84 -13.16 -3.38 -22.05
N ALA A 85 -14.06 -3.73 -21.14
CA ALA A 85 -15.44 -3.25 -21.16
C ALA A 85 -15.53 -1.88 -20.43
N PRO A 86 -16.27 -0.89 -20.96
CA PRO A 86 -16.40 0.42 -20.34
C PRO A 86 -17.04 0.32 -18.95
N GLY A 87 -16.42 0.95 -17.94
CA GLY A 87 -16.93 1.01 -16.56
C GLY A 87 -16.73 -0.25 -15.71
N SER A 88 -15.99 -1.25 -16.21
CA SER A 88 -15.89 -2.55 -15.53
C SER A 88 -14.84 -2.56 -14.42
N GLY A 89 -15.29 -2.42 -13.18
CA GLY A 89 -14.70 -3.21 -12.10
C GLY A 89 -14.93 -4.70 -12.39
N SER A 90 -14.07 -5.57 -11.89
CA SER A 90 -14.20 -7.02 -12.08
C SER A 90 -14.20 -7.72 -10.73
N THR A 91 -15.06 -8.73 -10.55
CA THR A 91 -14.97 -9.61 -9.37
C THR A 91 -13.86 -10.62 -9.58
N CYS A 92 -12.96 -10.78 -8.62
CA CYS A 92 -11.86 -11.72 -8.73
C CYS A 92 -12.36 -13.15 -8.47
N SER A 93 -12.11 -14.05 -9.41
CA SER A 93 -12.51 -15.46 -9.30
C SER A 93 -11.41 -16.41 -9.74
N LYS A 94 -11.47 -17.64 -9.23
CA LYS A 94 -10.54 -18.72 -9.54
C LYS A 94 -11.02 -19.54 -10.74
N CYS A 95 -11.03 -18.91 -11.90
CA CYS A 95 -11.33 -19.59 -13.16
C CYS A 95 -10.25 -20.63 -13.53
N GLY A 96 -10.69 -21.79 -13.98
CA GLY A 96 -9.89 -22.99 -14.25
C GLY A 96 -9.87 -23.98 -13.08
N ASN A 97 -10.83 -23.89 -12.14
CA ASN A 97 -10.93 -24.77 -10.98
C ASN A 97 -11.93 -25.93 -11.19
N GLY A 98 -12.61 -25.98 -12.34
CA GLY A 98 -13.62 -26.98 -12.70
C GLY A 98 -15.02 -26.66 -12.18
N ILE A 99 -15.26 -25.49 -11.60
CA ILE A 99 -16.55 -25.04 -11.05
C ILE A 99 -16.91 -23.70 -11.67
N CYS A 100 -18.04 -23.63 -12.34
CA CYS A 100 -18.59 -22.35 -12.82
C CYS A 100 -19.27 -21.59 -11.67
N ASP A 101 -18.53 -20.70 -10.99
CA ASP A 101 -19.02 -19.96 -9.84
C ASP A 101 -19.78 -18.67 -10.22
N LYS A 102 -21.10 -18.79 -10.30
CA LYS A 102 -22.00 -17.66 -10.55
C LYS A 102 -21.96 -16.58 -9.47
N GLN A 103 -21.55 -16.90 -8.24
CA GLN A 103 -21.45 -15.90 -7.17
C GLN A 103 -20.29 -14.93 -7.41
N ASN A 104 -19.23 -15.41 -8.05
CA ASN A 104 -18.08 -14.60 -8.44
C ASN A 104 -18.16 -14.08 -9.89
N ASN A 105 -19.37 -14.07 -10.47
CA ASN A 105 -19.66 -13.60 -11.82
C ASN A 105 -19.00 -14.40 -12.95
N GLU A 106 -18.72 -15.69 -12.74
CA GLU A 106 -18.19 -16.52 -13.81
C GLU A 106 -19.26 -16.88 -14.85
N ASP A 107 -18.91 -16.73 -16.13
CA ASP A 107 -19.74 -17.10 -17.26
C ASP A 107 -18.90 -17.64 -18.43
N ASP A 108 -19.60 -18.06 -19.47
CA ASP A 108 -19.03 -18.57 -20.72
C ASP A 108 -18.16 -17.54 -21.46
N CYS A 109 -18.28 -16.25 -21.15
CA CYS A 109 -17.51 -15.18 -21.77
C CYS A 109 -16.22 -14.85 -21.00
N ASN A 110 -16.24 -14.86 -19.68
CA ASN A 110 -15.11 -14.48 -18.82
C ASN A 110 -14.39 -15.68 -18.16
N CYS A 111 -15.03 -16.84 -18.08
CA CYS A 111 -14.45 -18.10 -17.64
C CYS A 111 -14.95 -19.30 -18.51
N PRO A 112 -14.60 -19.32 -19.80
CA PRO A 112 -14.99 -20.42 -20.69
C PRO A 112 -14.33 -21.76 -20.32
N GLU A 113 -13.35 -21.78 -19.42
CA GLU A 113 -12.68 -23.01 -18.96
C GLU A 113 -13.64 -23.85 -18.10
N ASP A 114 -14.47 -23.20 -17.27
CA ASP A 114 -15.35 -23.87 -16.30
C ASP A 114 -16.85 -23.76 -16.65
N CYS A 115 -17.28 -22.76 -17.43
CA CYS A 115 -18.69 -22.39 -17.62
C CYS A 115 -19.33 -22.80 -18.98
N LYS A 116 -18.85 -23.87 -19.62
CA LYS A 116 -19.34 -24.33 -20.94
C LYS A 116 -20.72 -24.99 -20.91
#